data_AF-A0A6P1TFF1-F1
#
_entry.id   AF-A0A6P1TFF1-F1
#
_cell.length_a   1.000
_cell.length_b   1.000
_cell.length_c   1.000
_cell.angle_alpha   90.00
_cell.angle_beta   90.00
_cell.angle_gamma   90.00
#
_symmetry.space_group_name_H-M   'P 1'
#
loop_
_entity.id
_entity.type
_entity.pdbx_description
1 polymer ?
#
loop_
_entity_poly.entity_id
_entity_poly.type
_entity_poly.pdbx_seq_one_letter_code
_entity_poly.pdbx_strand_id
1 'polypeptide(L)'
;MTVRTRIAPSPTGDPHVGTAYIALFNQCFAQAQGGQFVLRIEDTDQARSTPESEQAILDSLRWLGLDWQEGPDVGGPHGPYRQSERGDIYKKYCEELVAKGHAFHCYRTAEELDHLRAQLQESGKATLKPSDLALPAEEVEKRKAAGEPYVVRMNVPESGTCVVEDLLRGPIEIDWAQVDAQVLLKSDGMPTYHLANVVDDHLMEITHVLRGEEWINSAPKHKLLYEYFGWEMPVLCHLPLLRNPDKTKLSKRKNPTSILYYQRAGFMPEALLNYLGRMGWSMPDESEKFTLDEMLKHFDIQRVSLGGPVFDVEKLSWLNGLWIRELEDEQLADRLQSWLLNRDNLLKVLPQAKGRMETFGDFMPLVSFLAAGKLPLTEDSFAGNKLELDEQKKLLQFALWRLEALRSWSKDNIFAAVKELSTQMDIKLKDFNAPLFVAISGTTASFSVMDAMDLLGPDLSRARLRQAIDVLGGAGKKVLKRWEKEYASLA
;
A
#
# COMPACT_ATOMS: atom_id res chain seq x y z
N MET A 1 23.61 -18.36 -14.42
CA MET A 1 22.22 -17.88 -14.38
C MET A 1 22.29 -16.41 -13.97
N THR A 2 21.65 -15.51 -14.72
CA THR A 2 21.60 -14.08 -14.35
C THR A 2 20.62 -13.93 -13.20
N VAL A 3 21.01 -13.22 -12.12
CA VAL A 3 20.08 -12.96 -11.02
C VAL A 3 18.95 -12.05 -11.52
N ARG A 4 17.72 -12.44 -11.25
CA ARG A 4 16.51 -11.67 -11.55
C ARG A 4 15.65 -11.56 -10.30
N THR A 5 15.31 -10.33 -9.94
CA THR A 5 14.42 -9.97 -8.83
C THR A 5 13.22 -9.17 -9.34
N ARG A 6 12.19 -9.00 -8.50
CA ARG A 6 11.04 -8.17 -8.87
C ARG A 6 10.39 -7.45 -7.71
N ILE A 7 9.88 -6.26 -7.97
CA ILE A 7 8.81 -5.67 -7.18
C ILE A 7 7.47 -5.91 -7.88
N ALA A 8 6.47 -6.34 -7.11
CA ALA A 8 5.18 -6.78 -7.65
C ALA A 8 3.99 -6.11 -6.91
N PRO A 9 3.78 -4.79 -7.03
CA PRO A 9 2.73 -4.11 -6.29
C PRO A 9 1.36 -4.25 -6.94
N SER A 10 0.31 -4.31 -6.11
CA SER A 10 -1.08 -4.18 -6.57
C SER A 10 -1.52 -2.72 -6.57
N PRO A 11 -2.12 -2.21 -7.66
CA PRO A 11 -2.51 -0.79 -7.80
C PRO A 11 -3.85 -0.49 -7.09
N THR A 12 -3.96 -0.83 -5.80
CA THR A 12 -5.23 -0.75 -5.04
C THR A 12 -5.32 0.46 -4.10
N GLY A 13 -4.47 1.46 -4.28
CA GLY A 13 -4.46 2.69 -3.47
C GLY A 13 -3.09 3.35 -3.42
N ASP A 14 -2.92 4.28 -2.47
CA ASP A 14 -1.71 5.13 -2.40
C ASP A 14 -0.39 4.31 -2.33
N PRO A 15 0.64 4.70 -3.10
CA PRO A 15 1.96 4.03 -3.13
C PRO A 15 2.60 3.99 -1.74
N HIS A 16 2.73 2.79 -1.16
CA HIS A 16 3.17 2.62 0.23
C HIS A 16 4.70 2.64 0.37
N VAL A 17 5.25 3.28 1.41
CA VAL A 17 6.71 3.31 1.69
C VAL A 17 7.31 1.91 1.90
N GLY A 18 6.51 0.96 2.38
CA GLY A 18 6.88 -0.46 2.45
C GLY A 18 7.13 -1.07 1.06
N THR A 19 6.41 -0.65 0.02
CA THR A 19 6.69 -1.10 -1.36
C THR A 19 8.03 -0.56 -1.83
N ALA A 20 8.31 0.73 -1.58
CA ALA A 20 9.61 1.33 -1.90
C ALA A 20 10.76 0.66 -1.12
N TYR A 21 10.55 0.32 0.15
CA TYR A 21 11.51 -0.43 0.94
C TYR A 21 11.83 -1.80 0.32
N ILE A 22 10.82 -2.58 -0.08
CA ILE A 22 11.05 -3.86 -0.74
C ILE A 22 11.69 -3.67 -2.12
N ALA A 23 11.27 -2.66 -2.89
CA ALA A 23 11.83 -2.35 -4.20
C ALA A 23 13.32 -2.01 -4.13
N LEU A 24 13.72 -1.15 -3.19
CA LEU A 24 15.11 -0.79 -2.93
C LEU A 24 15.98 -2.03 -2.70
N PHE A 25 15.54 -2.97 -1.85
CA PHE A 25 16.32 -4.17 -1.56
C PHE A 25 16.36 -5.15 -2.74
N ASN A 26 15.29 -5.24 -3.53
CA ASN A 26 15.30 -6.04 -4.77
C ASN A 26 16.29 -5.46 -5.80
N GLN A 27 16.31 -4.13 -5.96
CA GLN A 27 17.24 -3.45 -6.87
C GLN A 27 18.68 -3.59 -6.38
N CYS A 28 18.95 -3.35 -5.09
CA CYS A 28 20.29 -3.48 -4.54
C CYS A 28 20.82 -4.92 -4.62
N PHE A 29 19.98 -5.91 -4.32
CA PHE A 29 20.36 -7.31 -4.46
C PHE A 29 20.63 -7.69 -5.92
N ALA A 30 19.78 -7.29 -6.87
CA ALA A 30 20.01 -7.53 -8.28
C ALA A 30 21.32 -6.88 -8.74
N GLN A 31 21.54 -5.61 -8.45
CA GLN A 31 22.73 -4.88 -8.87
C GLN A 31 24.02 -5.47 -8.29
N ALA A 32 24.02 -5.83 -7.00
CA ALA A 32 25.17 -6.45 -6.34
C ALA A 32 25.58 -7.79 -6.98
N GLN A 33 24.65 -8.45 -7.68
CA GLN A 33 24.87 -9.72 -8.37
C GLN A 33 24.99 -9.57 -9.90
N GLY A 34 25.05 -8.35 -10.43
CA GLY A 34 25.05 -8.09 -11.87
C GLY A 34 23.76 -8.56 -12.58
N GLY A 35 22.66 -8.54 -11.85
CA GLY A 35 21.34 -9.03 -12.25
C GLY A 35 20.39 -7.96 -12.77
N GLN A 36 19.11 -8.30 -12.84
CA GLN A 36 18.03 -7.44 -13.33
C GLN A 36 16.92 -7.28 -12.28
N PHE A 37 16.36 -6.08 -12.23
CA PHE A 37 15.25 -5.69 -11.39
C PHE A 37 14.02 -5.41 -12.25
N VAL A 38 12.94 -6.15 -11.98
CA VAL A 38 11.70 -6.15 -12.76
C VAL A 38 10.56 -5.49 -11.98
N LEU A 39 9.71 -4.73 -12.65
CA LEU A 39 8.43 -4.27 -12.13
C LEU A 39 7.28 -5.05 -12.77
N ARG A 40 6.45 -5.70 -11.95
CA ARG A 40 5.21 -6.37 -12.41
C ARG A 40 4.00 -5.79 -11.68
N ILE A 41 2.95 -5.42 -12.38
CA ILE A 41 1.71 -4.92 -11.77
C ILE A 41 0.77 -6.09 -11.48
N GLU A 42 0.43 -6.28 -10.20
CA GLU A 42 -0.48 -7.36 -9.75
C GLU A 42 -1.91 -6.82 -9.58
N ASP A 43 -2.56 -6.53 -10.71
CA ASP A 43 -3.90 -5.93 -10.86
C ASP A 43 -5.04 -6.95 -11.06
N THR A 44 -4.89 -8.15 -10.51
CA THR A 44 -5.91 -9.22 -10.61
C THR A 44 -7.24 -8.90 -9.90
N ASP A 45 -7.23 -7.92 -8.98
CA ASP A 45 -8.43 -7.35 -8.37
C ASP A 45 -8.90 -6.11 -9.13
N GLN A 46 -9.67 -6.36 -10.18
CA GLN A 46 -10.21 -5.31 -11.09
C GLN A 46 -11.13 -4.32 -10.38
N ALA A 47 -11.75 -4.69 -9.24
CA ALA A 47 -12.65 -3.80 -8.52
C ALA A 47 -11.91 -2.72 -7.72
N ARG A 48 -10.63 -2.95 -7.41
CA ARG A 48 -9.78 -2.03 -6.63
C ARG A 48 -8.62 -1.45 -7.42
N SER A 49 -8.26 -2.05 -8.56
CA SER A 49 -7.16 -1.61 -9.41
C SER A 49 -7.60 -0.47 -10.33
N THR A 50 -6.85 0.63 -10.37
CA THR A 50 -7.12 1.73 -11.30
C THR A 50 -5.86 2.18 -12.06
N PRO A 51 -5.98 2.68 -13.31
CA PRO A 51 -4.85 3.22 -14.05
C PRO A 51 -4.12 4.35 -13.31
N GLU A 52 -4.85 5.19 -12.56
CA GLU A 52 -4.27 6.28 -11.78
C GLU A 52 -3.42 5.75 -10.62
N SER A 53 -3.85 4.65 -10.00
CA SER A 53 -3.10 4.00 -8.91
C SER A 53 -1.84 3.34 -9.45
N GLU A 54 -1.90 2.72 -10.64
CA GLU A 54 -0.71 2.21 -11.34
C GLU A 54 0.27 3.35 -11.65
N GLN A 55 -0.21 4.43 -12.28
CA GLN A 55 0.63 5.57 -12.62
C GLN A 55 1.28 6.18 -11.37
N ALA A 56 0.54 6.31 -10.28
CA ALA A 56 1.07 6.79 -9.00
C ALA A 56 2.20 5.89 -8.47
N ILE A 57 2.12 4.57 -8.64
CA ILE A 57 3.20 3.64 -8.28
C ILE A 57 4.44 3.90 -9.13
N LEU A 58 4.28 3.97 -10.46
CA LEU A 58 5.39 4.21 -11.40
C LEU A 58 6.10 5.52 -11.07
N ASP A 59 5.34 6.61 -10.93
CA ASP A 59 5.86 7.95 -10.64
C ASP A 59 6.54 8.01 -9.27
N SER A 60 5.98 7.32 -8.27
CA SER A 60 6.56 7.30 -6.91
C SER A 60 7.89 6.55 -6.85
N LEU A 61 8.00 5.42 -7.54
CA LEU A 61 9.26 4.66 -7.59
C LEU A 61 10.33 5.42 -8.37
N ARG A 62 9.97 6.05 -9.51
CA ARG A 62 10.88 6.93 -10.28
C ARG A 62 11.32 8.15 -9.49
N TRP A 63 10.41 8.78 -8.76
CA TRP A 63 10.77 9.92 -7.91
C TRP A 63 11.83 9.54 -6.87
N LEU A 64 11.79 8.31 -6.36
CA LEU A 64 12.81 7.77 -5.46
C LEU A 64 14.10 7.33 -6.17
N GLY A 65 14.18 7.35 -7.50
CA GLY A 65 15.32 6.83 -8.27
C GLY A 65 15.36 5.30 -8.38
N LEU A 66 14.23 4.62 -8.17
CA LEU A 66 14.10 3.16 -8.26
C LEU A 66 13.62 2.75 -9.65
N ASP A 67 14.54 2.72 -10.62
CA ASP A 67 14.25 2.31 -12.00
C ASP A 67 14.34 0.79 -12.21
N TRP A 68 13.51 0.27 -13.12
CA TRP A 68 13.46 -1.15 -13.49
C TRP A 68 13.91 -1.36 -14.94
N GLN A 69 14.52 -2.53 -15.22
CA GLN A 69 14.98 -2.90 -16.56
C GLN A 69 13.85 -3.51 -17.41
N GLU A 70 12.86 -4.10 -16.76
CA GLU A 70 11.68 -4.68 -17.39
C GLU A 70 10.42 -4.23 -16.63
N GLY A 71 9.36 -3.87 -17.34
CA GLY A 71 8.15 -3.39 -16.70
C GLY A 71 7.03 -2.98 -17.65
N PRO A 72 5.89 -2.54 -17.10
CA PRO A 72 4.66 -2.28 -17.86
C PRO A 72 4.77 -1.12 -18.88
N ASP A 73 5.74 -0.24 -18.70
CA ASP A 73 5.96 0.96 -19.50
C ASP A 73 7.25 0.93 -20.34
N VAL A 74 8.30 0.26 -19.84
CA VAL A 74 9.57 0.06 -20.58
C VAL A 74 9.58 -1.22 -21.42
N GLY A 75 8.62 -2.13 -21.21
CA GLY A 75 8.55 -3.42 -21.88
C GLY A 75 9.60 -4.41 -21.39
N GLY A 76 9.91 -5.40 -22.23
CA GLY A 76 10.86 -6.46 -21.92
C GLY A 76 10.45 -7.80 -22.54
N PRO A 77 11.36 -8.80 -22.58
CA PRO A 77 11.14 -10.06 -23.27
C PRO A 77 10.07 -10.96 -22.64
N HIS A 78 9.69 -10.72 -21.37
CA HIS A 78 8.74 -11.54 -20.62
C HIS A 78 7.36 -10.89 -20.46
N GLY A 79 7.11 -9.83 -21.23
CA GLY A 79 5.84 -9.12 -21.22
C GLY A 79 4.64 -10.00 -21.64
N PRO A 80 3.40 -9.54 -21.39
CA PRO A 80 3.07 -8.28 -20.74
C PRO A 80 3.40 -8.27 -19.24
N TYR A 81 3.61 -7.09 -18.64
CA TYR A 81 3.98 -6.95 -17.21
C TYR A 81 2.81 -6.52 -16.31
N ARG A 82 1.58 -6.53 -16.83
CA ARG A 82 0.35 -6.43 -16.05
C ARG A 82 -0.32 -7.79 -15.99
N GLN A 83 -0.78 -8.21 -14.83
CA GLN A 83 -1.42 -9.53 -14.69
C GLN A 83 -2.80 -9.57 -15.35
N SER A 84 -3.52 -8.45 -15.41
CA SER A 84 -4.78 -8.34 -16.15
C SER A 84 -4.65 -8.67 -17.64
N GLU A 85 -3.48 -8.42 -18.24
CA GLU A 85 -3.18 -8.67 -19.65
C GLU A 85 -2.74 -10.13 -19.92
N ARG A 86 -2.70 -10.99 -18.89
CA ARG A 86 -2.11 -12.34 -18.95
C ARG A 86 -3.11 -13.47 -18.68
N GLY A 87 -4.41 -13.18 -18.73
CA GLY A 87 -5.51 -14.11 -18.41
C GLY A 87 -5.38 -15.51 -19.03
N ASP A 88 -5.12 -15.59 -20.34
CA ASP A 88 -5.01 -16.86 -21.08
C ASP A 88 -3.84 -17.74 -20.58
N ILE A 89 -2.74 -17.11 -20.15
CA ILE A 89 -1.58 -17.80 -19.60
C ILE A 89 -1.98 -18.52 -18.32
N TYR A 90 -2.66 -17.84 -17.41
CA TYR A 90 -3.06 -18.42 -16.13
C TYR A 90 -4.12 -19.51 -16.31
N LYS A 91 -5.08 -19.30 -17.23
CA LYS A 91 -6.09 -20.31 -17.55
C LYS A 91 -5.44 -21.60 -18.02
N LYS A 92 -4.47 -21.52 -18.95
CA LYS A 92 -3.70 -22.68 -19.43
C LYS A 92 -3.05 -23.47 -18.28
N TYR A 93 -2.32 -22.79 -17.40
CA TYR A 93 -1.63 -23.46 -16.29
C TYR A 93 -2.60 -23.98 -15.22
N CYS A 94 -3.74 -23.32 -15.03
CA CYS A 94 -4.79 -23.81 -14.15
C CYS A 94 -5.40 -25.13 -14.69
N GLU A 95 -5.70 -25.18 -15.98
CA GLU A 95 -6.20 -26.39 -16.66
C GLU A 95 -5.18 -27.53 -16.59
N GLU A 96 -3.89 -27.24 -16.72
CA GLU A 96 -2.81 -28.22 -16.55
C GLU A 96 -2.82 -28.83 -15.14
N LEU A 97 -2.95 -28.00 -14.09
CA LEU A 97 -3.03 -28.50 -12.71
C LEU A 97 -4.26 -29.39 -12.49
N VAL A 98 -5.41 -29.03 -13.08
CA VAL A 98 -6.62 -29.84 -12.99
C VAL A 98 -6.43 -31.18 -13.73
N ALA A 99 -5.88 -31.16 -14.93
CA ALA A 99 -5.64 -32.36 -15.74
C ALA A 99 -4.66 -33.33 -15.05
N LYS A 100 -3.68 -32.81 -14.32
CA LYS A 100 -2.72 -33.59 -13.51
C LYS A 100 -3.27 -34.04 -12.15
N GLY A 101 -4.50 -33.66 -11.77
CA GLY A 101 -5.09 -33.99 -10.48
C GLY A 101 -4.54 -33.18 -9.30
N HIS A 102 -3.81 -32.11 -9.56
CA HIS A 102 -3.25 -31.20 -8.57
C HIS A 102 -4.20 -30.06 -8.17
N ALA A 103 -5.28 -29.88 -8.91
CA ALA A 103 -6.36 -28.96 -8.62
C ALA A 103 -7.72 -29.57 -8.99
N PHE A 104 -8.81 -29.00 -8.48
CA PHE A 104 -10.17 -29.47 -8.75
C PHE A 104 -11.17 -28.32 -8.88
N HIS A 105 -12.24 -28.58 -9.62
CA HIS A 105 -13.39 -27.68 -9.72
C HIS A 105 -14.22 -27.77 -8.45
N CYS A 106 -14.38 -26.64 -7.76
CA CYS A 106 -15.18 -26.52 -6.54
C CYS A 106 -16.44 -25.71 -6.84
N TYR A 107 -17.59 -26.37 -6.78
CA TYR A 107 -18.91 -25.80 -7.03
C TYR A 107 -19.63 -25.38 -5.73
N ARG A 108 -18.95 -25.38 -4.58
CA ARG A 108 -19.56 -25.01 -3.30
C ARG A 108 -20.01 -23.55 -3.33
N THR A 109 -21.23 -23.26 -2.93
CA THR A 109 -21.75 -21.89 -2.85
C THR A 109 -21.16 -21.13 -1.67
N ALA A 110 -21.32 -19.81 -1.64
CA ALA A 110 -20.87 -19.00 -0.51
C ALA A 110 -21.55 -19.42 0.80
N GLU A 111 -22.86 -19.71 0.75
CA GLU A 111 -23.64 -20.16 1.91
C GLU A 111 -23.16 -21.53 2.41
N GLU A 112 -22.86 -22.47 1.51
CA GLU A 112 -22.30 -23.77 1.88
C GLU A 112 -20.93 -23.63 2.56
N LEU A 113 -20.08 -22.73 2.06
CA LEU A 113 -18.76 -22.45 2.65
C LEU A 113 -18.88 -21.82 4.04
N ASP A 114 -19.86 -20.95 4.27
CA ASP A 114 -20.09 -20.32 5.57
C ASP A 114 -20.57 -21.34 6.61
N HIS A 115 -21.44 -22.27 6.22
CA HIS A 115 -21.82 -23.40 7.06
C HIS A 115 -20.63 -24.30 7.41
N LEU A 116 -19.78 -24.64 6.44
CA LEU A 116 -18.57 -25.45 6.69
C LEU A 116 -17.59 -24.75 7.63
N ARG A 117 -17.38 -23.44 7.47
CA ARG A 117 -16.51 -22.64 8.36
C ARG A 117 -17.04 -22.63 9.79
N ALA A 118 -18.34 -22.45 9.97
CA ALA A 118 -18.96 -22.48 11.30
C ALA A 118 -18.76 -23.84 11.99
N GLN A 119 -18.97 -24.94 11.26
CA GLN A 119 -18.74 -26.30 11.78
C GLN A 119 -17.27 -26.56 12.14
N LEU A 120 -16.33 -26.13 11.29
CA LEU A 120 -14.91 -26.25 11.58
C LEU A 120 -14.54 -25.47 12.85
N GLN A 121 -15.04 -24.24 12.98
CA GLN A 121 -14.79 -23.40 14.14
C GLN A 121 -15.29 -24.04 15.45
N GLU A 122 -16.45 -24.69 15.43
CA GLU A 122 -16.96 -25.47 16.58
C GLU A 122 -16.06 -26.65 16.94
N SER A 123 -15.41 -27.27 15.95
CA SER A 123 -14.45 -28.37 16.15
C SER A 123 -13.01 -27.92 16.49
N GLY A 124 -12.78 -26.61 16.67
CA GLY A 124 -11.45 -26.05 16.96
C GLY A 124 -10.51 -25.99 15.75
N LYS A 125 -11.03 -26.18 14.53
CA LYS A 125 -10.30 -26.05 13.26
C LYS A 125 -10.70 -24.75 12.56
N ALA A 126 -9.81 -24.17 11.75
CA ALA A 126 -10.11 -22.93 11.02
C ALA A 126 -9.86 -23.02 9.51
N THR A 127 -9.30 -24.14 9.04
CA THR A 127 -8.71 -24.25 7.70
C THR A 127 -9.55 -25.21 6.86
N LEU A 128 -10.09 -24.73 5.74
CA LEU A 128 -10.82 -25.57 4.79
C LEU A 128 -9.86 -26.43 3.97
N LYS A 129 -10.08 -27.74 3.98
CA LYS A 129 -9.27 -28.73 3.29
C LYS A 129 -9.91 -29.25 2.02
N PRO A 130 -9.15 -29.89 1.10
CA PRO A 130 -9.73 -30.50 -0.09
C PRO A 130 -10.85 -31.49 0.26
N SER A 131 -10.67 -32.29 1.31
CA SER A 131 -11.67 -33.26 1.79
C SER A 131 -12.98 -32.62 2.27
N ASP A 132 -12.93 -31.42 2.88
CA ASP A 132 -14.13 -30.68 3.29
C ASP A 132 -14.92 -30.14 2.07
N LEU A 133 -14.20 -29.78 1.01
CA LEU A 133 -14.72 -29.05 -0.13
C LEU A 133 -15.17 -29.94 -1.28
N ALA A 134 -14.57 -31.13 -1.41
CA ALA A 134 -14.91 -32.11 -2.43
C ALA A 134 -16.40 -32.47 -2.37
N LEU A 135 -17.02 -32.56 -3.54
CA LEU A 135 -18.38 -33.05 -3.73
C LEU A 135 -18.33 -34.44 -4.38
N PRO A 136 -19.36 -35.29 -4.16
CA PRO A 136 -19.49 -36.54 -4.90
C PRO A 136 -19.49 -36.28 -6.41
N ALA A 137 -18.88 -37.19 -7.18
CA ALA A 137 -18.71 -37.03 -8.63
C ALA A 137 -20.03 -36.80 -9.37
N GLU A 138 -21.12 -37.44 -8.93
CA GLU A 138 -22.46 -37.26 -9.49
C GLU A 138 -22.99 -35.82 -9.32
N GLU A 139 -22.75 -35.21 -8.16
CA GLU A 139 -23.18 -33.83 -7.88
C GLU A 139 -22.30 -32.84 -8.66
N VAL A 140 -21.01 -33.11 -8.82
CA VAL A 140 -20.10 -32.30 -9.65
C VAL A 140 -20.58 -32.27 -11.10
N GLU A 141 -20.87 -33.43 -11.70
CA GLU A 141 -21.34 -33.50 -13.09
C GLU A 141 -22.73 -32.86 -13.26
N LYS A 142 -23.61 -32.98 -12.26
CA LYS A 142 -24.90 -32.27 -12.25
C LYS A 142 -24.73 -30.74 -12.24
N ARG A 143 -23.93 -30.19 -11.32
CA ARG A 143 -23.70 -28.73 -11.23
C ARG A 143 -22.99 -28.19 -12.49
N LYS A 144 -22.04 -28.96 -13.02
CA LYS A 144 -21.36 -28.67 -14.30
C LYS A 144 -22.32 -28.66 -15.48
N ALA A 145 -23.21 -29.67 -15.60
CA ALA A 145 -24.22 -29.74 -16.66
C ALA A 145 -25.25 -28.60 -16.57
N ALA A 146 -25.53 -28.12 -15.36
CA ALA A 146 -26.37 -26.96 -15.10
C ALA A 146 -25.68 -25.62 -15.39
N GLY A 147 -24.37 -25.62 -15.68
CA GLY A 147 -23.59 -24.39 -15.91
C GLY A 147 -23.41 -23.54 -14.64
N GLU A 148 -23.43 -24.17 -13.46
CA GLU A 148 -23.25 -23.45 -12.19
C GLU A 148 -21.83 -22.84 -12.09
N PRO A 149 -21.70 -21.66 -11.44
CA PRO A 149 -20.41 -21.03 -11.23
C PRO A 149 -19.52 -21.90 -10.35
N TYR A 150 -18.22 -21.92 -10.65
CA TYR A 150 -17.22 -22.66 -9.89
C TYR A 150 -15.96 -21.83 -9.67
N VAL A 151 -15.13 -22.29 -8.75
CA VAL A 151 -13.74 -21.86 -8.62
C VAL A 151 -12.81 -23.06 -8.79
N VAL A 152 -11.56 -22.84 -9.19
CA VAL A 152 -10.55 -23.91 -9.18
C VAL A 152 -9.74 -23.81 -7.90
N ARG A 153 -9.64 -24.90 -7.15
CA ARG A 153 -8.88 -24.97 -5.89
C ARG A 153 -7.71 -25.92 -6.00
N MET A 154 -6.63 -25.57 -5.32
CA MET A 154 -5.45 -26.39 -5.18
C MET A 154 -5.71 -27.58 -4.26
N ASN A 155 -5.21 -28.77 -4.63
CA ASN A 155 -5.07 -29.87 -3.70
C ASN A 155 -3.86 -29.61 -2.81
N VAL A 156 -4.06 -29.67 -1.50
CA VAL A 156 -2.99 -29.49 -0.50
C VAL A 156 -2.98 -30.70 0.43
N PRO A 157 -1.82 -31.09 0.99
CA PRO A 157 -1.77 -32.15 1.99
C PRO A 157 -2.66 -31.85 3.21
N GLU A 158 -3.23 -32.91 3.77
CA GLU A 158 -4.10 -32.84 4.95
C GLU A 158 -3.29 -32.71 6.25
N SER A 159 -2.09 -33.31 6.28
CA SER A 159 -1.22 -33.38 7.45
C SER A 159 0.25 -33.44 7.05
N GLY A 160 1.14 -33.33 8.05
CA GLY A 160 2.59 -33.33 7.88
C GLY A 160 3.17 -31.91 7.92
N THR A 161 4.46 -31.80 7.64
CA THR A 161 5.19 -30.52 7.75
C THR A 161 5.78 -30.15 6.41
N CYS A 162 5.55 -28.90 6.01
CA CYS A 162 6.25 -28.28 4.90
C CYS A 162 7.44 -27.51 5.44
N VAL A 163 8.64 -27.87 4.99
CA VAL A 163 9.86 -27.08 5.24
C VAL A 163 10.12 -26.19 4.05
N VAL A 164 10.24 -24.88 4.28
CA VAL A 164 10.59 -23.87 3.27
C VAL A 164 11.92 -23.25 3.64
N GLU A 165 12.88 -23.25 2.71
CA GLU A 165 14.16 -22.56 2.90
C GLU A 165 14.01 -21.07 2.61
N ASP A 166 14.47 -20.23 3.53
CA ASP A 166 14.57 -18.78 3.38
C ASP A 166 16.02 -18.32 3.55
N LEU A 167 16.48 -17.45 2.66
CA LEU A 167 17.88 -17.01 2.59
C LEU A 167 18.38 -16.37 3.90
N LEU A 168 17.51 -15.66 4.64
CA LEU A 168 17.89 -14.96 5.87
C LEU A 168 17.39 -15.65 7.14
N ARG A 169 16.28 -16.40 7.05
CA ARG A 169 15.68 -17.10 8.20
C ARG A 169 16.10 -18.56 8.32
N GLY A 170 16.71 -19.13 7.29
CA GLY A 170 16.97 -20.56 7.20
C GLY A 170 15.67 -21.36 7.03
N PRO A 171 15.61 -22.62 7.51
CA PRO A 171 14.44 -23.47 7.36
C PRO A 171 13.26 -22.97 8.20
N ILE A 172 12.11 -22.78 7.55
CA ILE A 172 10.84 -22.43 8.17
C ILE A 172 9.90 -23.64 8.05
N GLU A 173 9.46 -24.16 9.20
CA GLU A 173 8.54 -25.29 9.28
C GLU A 173 7.10 -24.80 9.43
N ILE A 174 6.21 -25.25 8.53
CA ILE A 174 4.78 -24.92 8.55
C ILE A 174 3.98 -26.22 8.48
N ASP A 175 3.06 -26.40 9.43
CA ASP A 175 2.16 -27.55 9.45
C ASP A 175 1.15 -27.43 8.31
N TRP A 176 1.04 -28.49 7.50
CA TRP A 176 0.06 -28.56 6.43
C TRP A 176 -1.35 -28.35 6.95
N ALA A 177 -1.68 -28.75 8.18
CA ALA A 177 -2.99 -28.51 8.80
C ALA A 177 -3.40 -27.02 8.83
N GLN A 178 -2.44 -26.09 8.81
CA GLN A 178 -2.68 -24.64 8.79
C GLN A 178 -2.86 -24.07 7.37
N VAL A 179 -2.59 -24.86 6.33
CA VAL A 179 -2.66 -24.43 4.93
C VAL A 179 -3.99 -24.86 4.31
N ASP A 180 -4.77 -23.90 3.83
CA ASP A 180 -6.08 -24.13 3.20
C ASP A 180 -5.98 -24.53 1.72
N ALA A 181 -7.05 -25.17 1.25
CA ALA A 181 -7.31 -25.46 -0.17
C ALA A 181 -7.57 -24.16 -0.94
N GLN A 182 -6.47 -23.48 -1.26
CA GLN A 182 -6.43 -22.17 -1.87
C GLN A 182 -7.16 -22.14 -3.22
N VAL A 183 -7.97 -21.09 -3.44
CA VAL A 183 -8.50 -20.78 -4.78
C VAL A 183 -7.36 -20.33 -5.67
N LEU A 184 -7.21 -20.94 -6.85
CA LEU A 184 -6.25 -20.60 -7.89
C LEU A 184 -6.89 -19.75 -9.00
N LEU A 185 -8.14 -20.07 -9.36
CA LEU A 185 -8.93 -19.36 -10.37
C LEU A 185 -10.32 -19.05 -9.82
N LYS A 186 -10.74 -17.80 -9.93
CA LYS A 186 -12.07 -17.32 -9.52
C LYS A 186 -13.13 -17.69 -10.57
N SER A 187 -14.40 -17.54 -10.20
CA SER A 187 -15.53 -17.81 -11.10
C SER A 187 -15.65 -16.85 -12.27
N ASP A 188 -15.06 -15.66 -12.16
CA ASP A 188 -14.92 -14.68 -13.24
C ASP A 188 -13.78 -15.03 -14.22
N GLY A 189 -13.08 -16.16 -14.01
CA GLY A 189 -11.96 -16.60 -14.85
C GLY A 189 -10.63 -15.93 -14.53
N MET A 190 -10.58 -14.98 -13.58
CA MET A 190 -9.34 -14.33 -13.17
C MET A 190 -8.56 -15.20 -12.18
N PRO A 191 -7.21 -15.23 -12.27
CA PRO A 191 -6.39 -15.92 -11.29
C PRO A 191 -6.47 -15.22 -9.91
N THR A 192 -6.15 -15.97 -8.86
CA THR A 192 -5.77 -15.36 -7.59
C THR A 192 -4.29 -15.01 -7.58
N TYR A 193 -3.89 -14.22 -6.58
CA TYR A 193 -2.49 -13.92 -6.28
C TYR A 193 -1.58 -15.16 -6.37
N HIS A 194 -1.99 -16.30 -5.79
CA HIS A 194 -1.09 -17.45 -5.70
C HIS A 194 -0.75 -18.07 -7.04
N LEU A 195 -1.74 -18.25 -7.92
CA LEU A 195 -1.51 -18.80 -9.26
C LEU A 195 -0.71 -17.80 -10.11
N ALA A 196 -1.16 -16.55 -10.16
CA ALA A 196 -0.54 -15.53 -11.00
C ALA A 196 0.92 -15.25 -10.58
N ASN A 197 1.18 -15.17 -9.27
CA ASN A 197 2.51 -14.91 -8.73
C ASN A 197 3.51 -16.03 -9.07
N VAL A 198 3.13 -17.31 -8.90
CA VAL A 198 4.01 -18.45 -9.22
C VAL A 198 4.25 -18.58 -10.72
N VAL A 199 3.18 -18.48 -11.52
CA VAL A 199 3.30 -18.56 -12.99
C VAL A 199 4.17 -17.43 -13.52
N ASP A 200 3.98 -16.20 -13.06
CA ASP A 200 4.78 -15.08 -13.55
C ASP A 200 6.21 -15.07 -13.01
N ASP A 201 6.43 -15.45 -11.75
CA ASP A 201 7.80 -15.58 -11.25
C ASP A 201 8.57 -16.64 -12.06
N HIS A 202 7.94 -17.75 -12.45
CA HIS A 202 8.56 -18.72 -13.36
C HIS A 202 8.77 -18.17 -14.78
N LEU A 203 7.74 -17.63 -15.42
CA LEU A 203 7.81 -17.17 -16.81
C LEU A 203 8.64 -15.90 -17.02
N MET A 204 8.82 -15.10 -15.97
CA MET A 204 9.74 -13.95 -15.98
C MET A 204 11.12 -14.34 -15.46
N GLU A 205 11.39 -15.64 -15.27
CA GLU A 205 12.67 -16.20 -14.86
C GLU A 205 13.21 -15.58 -13.55
N ILE A 206 12.32 -15.28 -12.61
CA ILE A 206 12.70 -14.74 -11.30
C ILE A 206 13.51 -15.80 -10.56
N THR A 207 14.70 -15.41 -10.09
CA THR A 207 15.62 -16.30 -9.38
C THR A 207 15.54 -16.12 -7.86
N HIS A 208 15.23 -14.90 -7.42
CA HIS A 208 15.18 -14.51 -6.01
C HIS A 208 13.95 -13.67 -5.75
N VAL A 209 13.15 -14.08 -4.76
CA VAL A 209 11.94 -13.39 -4.34
C VAL A 209 12.20 -12.71 -3.00
N LEU A 210 12.58 -11.43 -3.06
CA LEU A 210 12.69 -10.57 -1.89
C LEU A 210 11.34 -9.89 -1.65
N ARG A 211 10.66 -10.22 -0.56
CA ARG A 211 9.33 -9.69 -0.22
C ARG A 211 9.13 -9.57 1.29
N GLY A 212 8.08 -8.87 1.72
CA GLY A 212 7.80 -8.73 3.16
C GLY A 212 7.41 -10.06 3.82
N GLU A 213 7.77 -10.22 5.11
CA GLU A 213 7.52 -11.41 5.92
C GLU A 213 6.03 -11.77 6.11
N GLU A 214 5.09 -10.88 5.79
CA GLU A 214 3.67 -11.25 5.78
C GLU A 214 3.34 -12.37 4.78
N TRP A 215 4.19 -12.58 3.78
CA TRP A 215 3.99 -13.58 2.73
C TRP A 215 4.57 -14.95 3.08
N ILE A 216 5.19 -15.13 4.25
CA ILE A 216 5.74 -16.43 4.70
C ILE A 216 4.66 -17.50 4.70
N ASN A 217 3.45 -17.18 5.19
CA ASN A 217 2.33 -18.12 5.26
C ASN A 217 1.83 -18.56 3.86
N SER A 218 2.21 -17.86 2.80
CA SER A 218 1.91 -18.27 1.41
C SER A 218 2.97 -19.19 0.82
N ALA A 219 4.16 -19.29 1.43
CA ALA A 219 5.28 -20.02 0.87
C ALA A 219 5.04 -21.54 0.69
N PRO A 220 4.35 -22.26 1.60
CA PRO A 220 4.01 -23.67 1.37
C PRO A 220 3.16 -23.88 0.11
N LYS A 221 2.18 -23.00 -0.11
CA LYS A 221 1.32 -23.05 -1.31
C LYS A 221 2.14 -22.81 -2.58
N HIS A 222 3.04 -21.83 -2.54
CA HIS A 222 3.93 -21.52 -3.66
C HIS A 222 4.88 -22.67 -3.95
N LYS A 223 5.54 -23.23 -2.93
CA LYS A 223 6.42 -24.39 -3.06
C LYS A 223 5.70 -25.56 -3.72
N LEU A 224 4.50 -25.89 -3.23
CA LEU A 224 3.71 -26.98 -3.77
C LEU A 224 3.26 -26.73 -5.22
N LEU A 225 2.97 -25.47 -5.59
CA LEU A 225 2.67 -25.13 -6.99
C LEU A 225 3.90 -25.37 -7.90
N TYR A 226 5.09 -24.92 -7.49
CA TYR A 226 6.33 -25.20 -8.23
C TYR A 226 6.56 -26.71 -8.38
N GLU A 227 6.37 -27.49 -7.31
CA GLU A 227 6.46 -28.96 -7.34
C GLU A 227 5.44 -29.59 -8.32
N TYR A 228 4.19 -29.12 -8.32
CA TYR A 228 3.13 -29.62 -9.21
C TYR A 228 3.37 -29.31 -10.69
N PHE A 229 3.99 -28.17 -10.97
CA PHE A 229 4.41 -27.84 -12.33
C PHE A 229 5.71 -28.54 -12.74
N GLY A 230 6.49 -29.08 -11.78
CA GLY A 230 7.83 -29.60 -12.03
C GLY A 230 8.83 -28.47 -12.33
N TRP A 231 8.63 -27.30 -11.74
CA TRP A 231 9.46 -26.11 -11.92
C TRP A 231 10.44 -25.94 -10.74
N GLU A 232 11.57 -25.31 -11.02
CA GLU A 232 12.49 -24.88 -9.96
C GLU A 232 11.94 -23.63 -9.26
N MET A 233 11.86 -23.69 -7.93
CA MET A 233 11.38 -22.58 -7.12
C MET A 233 12.49 -21.53 -6.92
N PRO A 234 12.20 -20.22 -7.03
CA PRO A 234 13.17 -19.19 -6.72
C PRO A 234 13.57 -19.21 -5.24
N VAL A 235 14.77 -18.73 -4.96
CA VAL A 235 15.24 -18.52 -3.59
C VAL A 235 14.36 -17.48 -2.91
N LEU A 236 13.77 -17.84 -1.77
CA LEU A 236 12.97 -16.91 -0.98
C LEU A 236 13.84 -16.11 -0.02
N CYS A 237 13.53 -14.82 0.13
CA CYS A 237 14.15 -13.95 1.11
C CYS A 237 13.11 -13.00 1.70
N HIS A 238 12.60 -13.33 2.88
CA HIS A 238 11.59 -12.51 3.54
C HIS A 238 12.21 -11.37 4.35
N LEU A 239 11.93 -10.14 3.95
CA LEU A 239 12.36 -8.92 4.63
C LEU A 239 11.41 -8.58 5.78
N PRO A 240 11.90 -8.02 6.91
CA PRO A 240 11.05 -7.66 8.03
C PRO A 240 10.06 -6.55 7.66
N LEU A 241 8.92 -6.54 8.33
CA LEU A 241 7.94 -5.47 8.18
C LEU A 241 8.36 -4.18 8.88
N LEU A 242 8.07 -3.05 8.23
CA LEU A 242 8.10 -1.74 8.88
C LEU A 242 7.02 -1.65 9.97
N ARG A 243 7.37 -1.09 11.12
CA ARG A 243 6.51 -0.99 12.31
C ARG A 243 6.27 0.47 12.71
N ASN A 244 5.15 0.72 13.38
CA ASN A 244 4.92 1.97 14.10
C ASN A 244 5.79 2.00 15.38
N PRO A 245 5.92 3.17 16.06
CA PRO A 245 6.62 3.27 17.35
C PRO A 245 6.12 2.29 18.43
N ASP A 246 4.84 1.93 18.40
CA ASP A 246 4.24 0.93 19.30
C ASP A 246 4.45 -0.54 18.86
N LYS A 247 5.33 -0.78 17.89
CA LYS A 247 5.70 -2.08 17.31
C LYS A 247 4.59 -2.80 16.53
N THR A 248 3.41 -2.19 16.35
CA THR A 248 2.38 -2.71 15.43
C THR A 248 2.79 -2.50 13.97
N LYS A 249 2.25 -3.28 13.02
CA LYS A 249 2.52 -3.10 11.58
C LYS A 249 2.26 -1.66 11.16
N LEU A 250 3.19 -1.07 10.41
CA LEU A 250 3.04 0.30 9.88
C LEU A 250 1.72 0.40 9.11
N SER A 251 0.91 1.40 9.42
CA SER A 251 -0.44 1.52 8.86
C SER A 251 -0.86 2.97 8.64
N LYS A 252 -1.70 3.18 7.60
CA LYS A 252 -2.30 4.48 7.26
C LYS A 252 -3.01 5.15 8.45
N ARG A 253 -3.57 4.36 9.38
CA ARG A 253 -4.35 4.88 10.53
C ARG A 253 -3.52 5.72 11.49
N LYS A 254 -2.22 5.41 11.63
CA LYS A 254 -1.34 6.02 12.64
C LYS A 254 -0.27 6.91 12.03
N ASN A 255 0.19 6.57 10.83
CA ASN A 255 1.29 7.28 10.18
C ASN A 255 0.96 7.56 8.71
N PRO A 256 1.48 8.67 8.14
CA PRO A 256 1.54 8.83 6.70
C PRO A 256 2.41 7.73 6.10
N THR A 257 1.82 6.82 5.35
CA THR A 257 2.53 5.67 4.75
C THR A 257 2.65 5.78 3.24
N SER A 258 2.01 6.77 2.63
CA SER A 258 2.12 7.06 1.20
C SER A 258 3.44 7.75 0.88
N ILE A 259 4.13 7.35 -0.18
CA ILE A 259 5.31 8.03 -0.71
C ILE A 259 4.95 9.46 -1.14
N LEU A 260 3.76 9.64 -1.72
CA LEU A 260 3.26 10.95 -2.16
C LEU A 260 3.07 11.93 -1.00
N TYR A 261 2.83 11.44 0.22
CA TYR A 261 2.84 12.31 1.41
C TYR A 261 4.20 12.99 1.57
N TYR A 262 5.28 12.21 1.56
CA TYR A 262 6.63 12.71 1.81
C TYR A 262 7.10 13.63 0.69
N GLN A 263 6.78 13.29 -0.56
CA GLN A 263 7.01 14.16 -1.70
C GLN A 263 6.31 15.52 -1.54
N ARG A 264 5.00 15.51 -1.21
CA ARG A 264 4.22 16.75 -1.02
C ARG A 264 4.64 17.52 0.22
N ALA A 265 5.13 16.85 1.26
CA ALA A 265 5.64 17.47 2.47
C ALA A 265 7.07 18.04 2.32
N GLY A 266 7.72 17.87 1.16
CA GLY A 266 9.02 18.48 0.85
C GLY A 266 10.21 17.67 1.33
N PHE A 267 10.06 16.36 1.54
CA PHE A 267 11.20 15.48 1.76
C PHE A 267 11.99 15.29 0.46
N MET A 268 13.31 15.25 0.55
CA MET A 268 14.18 14.88 -0.56
C MET A 268 14.02 13.37 -0.85
N PRO A 269 13.94 12.95 -2.13
CA PRO A 269 13.86 11.54 -2.46
C PRO A 269 15.10 10.76 -1.96
N GLU A 270 16.28 11.38 -2.04
CA GLU A 270 17.53 10.80 -1.57
C GLU A 270 17.49 10.51 -0.07
N ALA A 271 16.92 11.44 0.72
CA ALA A 271 16.79 11.28 2.16
C ALA A 271 15.79 10.18 2.54
N LEU A 272 14.65 10.11 1.86
CA LEU A 272 13.66 9.06 2.11
C LEU A 272 14.23 7.69 1.74
N LEU A 273 14.91 7.57 0.59
CA LEU A 273 15.51 6.32 0.15
C LEU A 273 16.63 5.85 1.09
N ASN A 274 17.53 6.76 1.47
CA ASN A 274 18.58 6.51 2.46
C ASN A 274 17.97 6.03 3.79
N TYR A 275 16.90 6.67 4.26
CA TYR A 275 16.18 6.26 5.46
C TYR A 275 15.59 4.85 5.32
N LEU A 276 14.94 4.53 4.20
CA LEU A 276 14.38 3.21 3.95
C LEU A 276 15.47 2.12 3.90
N GLY A 277 16.62 2.39 3.30
CA GLY A 277 17.77 1.48 3.31
C GLY A 277 18.18 1.11 4.73
N ARG A 278 18.22 2.11 5.62
CA ARG A 278 18.54 1.94 7.04
C ARG A 278 17.54 1.14 7.86
N MET A 279 16.32 0.92 7.35
CA MET A 279 15.32 0.12 8.06
C MET A 279 15.70 -1.36 8.07
N GLY A 280 16.33 -1.86 7.01
CA GLY A 280 16.69 -3.27 6.90
C GLY A 280 18.17 -3.54 6.92
N TRP A 281 19.03 -2.54 6.71
CA TRP A 281 20.43 -2.73 6.36
C TRP A 281 21.31 -1.62 6.94
N SER A 282 22.60 -1.89 7.15
CA SER A 282 23.57 -0.90 7.61
C SER A 282 24.81 -0.86 6.72
N MET A 283 25.34 0.33 6.49
CA MET A 283 26.63 0.51 5.82
C MET A 283 27.75 -0.24 6.57
N PRO A 284 28.76 -0.78 5.87
CA PRO A 284 29.91 -1.44 6.51
C PRO A 284 30.67 -0.57 7.51
N ASP A 285 30.73 0.74 7.26
CA ASP A 285 31.38 1.75 8.10
C ASP A 285 30.43 2.40 9.12
N GLU A 286 29.19 1.88 9.23
CA GLU A 286 28.14 2.39 10.10
C GLU A 286 27.63 3.80 9.76
N SER A 287 27.97 4.33 8.58
CA SER A 287 27.47 5.61 8.10
C SER A 287 25.94 5.63 8.03
N GLU A 288 25.37 6.68 8.64
CA GLU A 288 23.93 6.91 8.71
C GLU A 288 23.37 7.66 7.49
N LYS A 289 24.22 8.39 6.78
CA LYS A 289 23.87 9.13 5.58
C LYS A 289 24.67 8.58 4.41
N PHE A 290 23.97 8.13 3.38
CA PHE A 290 24.57 7.52 2.19
C PHE A 290 23.60 7.65 1.00
N THR A 291 24.16 7.78 -0.19
CA THR A 291 23.46 7.77 -1.48
C THR A 291 23.01 6.36 -1.85
N LEU A 292 22.10 6.27 -2.84
CA LEU A 292 21.74 4.98 -3.45
C LEU A 292 22.98 4.28 -4.04
N ASP A 293 23.83 5.01 -4.74
CA ASP A 293 25.04 4.46 -5.38
C ASP A 293 26.01 3.86 -4.35
N GLU A 294 26.18 4.51 -3.20
CA GLU A 294 26.97 3.96 -2.09
C GLU A 294 26.33 2.69 -1.53
N MET A 295 25.02 2.67 -1.33
CA MET A 295 24.32 1.45 -0.91
C MET A 295 24.51 0.33 -1.94
N LEU A 296 24.32 0.60 -3.23
CA LEU A 296 24.49 -0.38 -4.32
C LEU A 296 25.91 -0.97 -4.34
N LYS A 297 26.92 -0.12 -4.18
CA LYS A 297 28.34 -0.53 -4.17
C LYS A 297 28.70 -1.40 -2.97
N HIS A 298 28.07 -1.17 -1.82
CA HIS A 298 28.39 -1.83 -0.57
C HIS A 298 27.36 -2.89 -0.14
N PHE A 299 26.31 -3.11 -0.94
CA PHE A 299 25.20 -3.96 -0.54
C PHE A 299 25.66 -5.40 -0.32
N ASP A 300 25.35 -5.90 0.86
CA ASP A 300 25.55 -7.30 1.26
C ASP A 300 24.27 -7.77 1.95
N ILE A 301 23.66 -8.81 1.41
CA ILE A 301 22.43 -9.40 1.92
C ILE A 301 22.61 -9.93 3.36
N GLN A 302 23.82 -10.32 3.75
CA GLN A 302 24.11 -10.81 5.10
C GLN A 302 24.05 -9.71 6.16
N ARG A 303 24.12 -8.44 5.76
CA ARG A 303 23.95 -7.29 6.67
C ARG A 303 22.48 -6.92 6.89
N VAL A 304 21.54 -7.63 6.28
CA VAL A 304 20.12 -7.38 6.48
C VAL A 304 19.68 -7.89 7.85
N SER A 305 19.11 -7.00 8.66
CA SER A 305 18.57 -7.32 9.98
C SER A 305 17.10 -7.72 9.89
N LEU A 306 16.69 -8.68 10.73
CA LEU A 306 15.32 -9.19 10.79
C LEU A 306 14.50 -8.61 11.96
N GLY A 307 15.03 -7.60 12.65
CA GLY A 307 14.50 -7.08 13.92
C GLY A 307 13.17 -6.31 13.88
N GLY A 308 12.53 -6.15 12.72
CA GLY A 308 11.27 -5.40 12.59
C GLY A 308 11.46 -3.90 12.85
N PRO A 309 12.01 -3.15 11.89
CA PRO A 309 12.38 -1.75 12.09
C PRO A 309 11.18 -0.85 12.37
N VAL A 310 11.39 0.12 13.27
CA VAL A 310 10.41 1.16 13.59
C VAL A 310 10.59 2.33 12.63
N PHE A 311 9.51 2.69 11.95
CA PHE A 311 9.43 3.86 11.09
C PHE A 311 9.19 5.11 11.94
N ASP A 312 10.27 5.84 12.19
CA ASP A 312 10.36 7.06 12.97
C ASP A 312 10.51 8.29 12.04
N VAL A 313 9.45 9.09 11.97
CA VAL A 313 9.37 10.29 11.13
C VAL A 313 10.31 11.40 11.64
N GLU A 314 10.61 11.47 12.94
CA GLU A 314 11.54 12.45 13.49
C GLU A 314 12.97 12.14 13.04
N LYS A 315 13.37 10.87 13.09
CA LYS A 315 14.67 10.42 12.58
C LYS A 315 14.80 10.66 11.08
N LEU A 316 13.74 10.38 10.31
CA LEU A 316 13.68 10.72 8.88
C LEU A 316 13.82 12.22 8.65
N SER A 317 13.13 13.06 9.43
CA SER A 317 13.20 14.53 9.31
C SER A 317 14.60 15.07 9.62
N TRP A 318 15.26 14.51 10.64
CA TRP A 318 16.65 14.83 10.95
C TRP A 318 17.59 14.50 9.78
N LEU A 319 17.48 13.29 9.22
CA LEU A 319 18.29 12.85 8.09
C LEU A 319 18.04 13.71 6.86
N ASN A 320 16.77 14.00 6.56
CA ASN A 320 16.38 14.92 5.49
C ASN A 320 17.00 16.31 5.65
N GLY A 321 17.06 16.83 6.88
CA GLY A 321 17.73 18.09 7.16
C GLY A 321 19.23 18.07 6.86
N LEU A 322 19.91 16.93 7.04
CA LEU A 322 21.32 16.80 6.65
C LEU A 322 21.48 16.88 5.14
N TRP A 323 20.63 16.18 4.38
CA TRP A 323 20.61 16.24 2.92
C TRP A 323 20.37 17.67 2.41
N ILE A 324 19.39 18.38 2.97
CA ILE A 324 19.09 19.76 2.55
C ILE A 324 20.28 20.71 2.82
N ARG A 325 20.91 20.61 3.98
CA ARG A 325 22.00 21.52 4.39
C ARG A 325 23.30 21.32 3.62
N GLU A 326 23.45 20.20 2.91
CA GLU A 326 24.62 19.93 2.06
C GLU A 326 24.44 20.43 0.63
N LEU A 327 23.24 20.84 0.23
CA LEU A 327 23.03 21.46 -1.07
C LEU A 327 23.65 22.85 -1.09
N GLU A 328 24.30 23.18 -2.20
CA GLU A 328 24.66 24.56 -2.49
C GLU A 328 23.39 25.40 -2.73
N ASP A 329 23.46 26.71 -2.48
CA ASP A 329 22.30 27.60 -2.57
C ASP A 329 21.58 27.53 -3.93
N GLU A 330 22.34 27.44 -5.03
CA GLU A 330 21.78 27.29 -6.39
C GLU A 330 21.02 25.97 -6.55
N GLN A 331 21.56 24.87 -6.03
CA GLN A 331 20.92 23.55 -6.07
C GLN A 331 19.64 23.55 -5.22
N LEU A 332 19.66 24.18 -4.05
CA LEU A 332 18.49 24.30 -3.19
C LEU A 332 17.40 25.14 -3.86
N ALA A 333 17.76 26.23 -4.53
CA ALA A 333 16.83 27.05 -5.29
C ALA A 333 16.13 26.24 -6.39
N ASP A 334 16.89 25.47 -7.17
CA ASP A 334 16.36 24.60 -8.23
C ASP A 334 15.44 23.51 -7.67
N ARG A 335 15.79 22.92 -6.52
CA ARG A 335 14.97 21.90 -5.83
C ARG A 335 13.66 22.49 -5.32
N LEU A 336 13.67 23.68 -4.73
CA LEU A 336 12.46 24.38 -4.28
C LEU A 336 11.56 24.78 -5.46
N GLN A 337 12.16 25.24 -6.56
CA GLN A 337 11.44 25.55 -7.79
C GLN A 337 10.77 24.30 -8.37
N SER A 338 11.51 23.20 -8.47
CA SER A 338 11.01 21.92 -9.00
C SER A 338 9.89 21.36 -8.13
N TRP A 339 10.04 21.39 -6.80
CA TRP A 339 9.08 20.85 -5.85
C TRP A 339 7.73 21.59 -5.85
N LEU A 340 7.75 22.91 -5.65
CA LEU A 340 6.52 23.66 -5.39
C LEU A 340 6.40 24.96 -6.19
N LEU A 341 7.49 25.69 -6.41
CA LEU A 341 7.44 27.06 -6.97
C LEU A 341 7.43 27.10 -8.52
N ASN A 342 7.10 25.98 -9.17
CA ASN A 342 7.00 25.88 -10.62
C ASN A 342 5.69 26.43 -11.18
N ARG A 343 5.68 26.69 -12.50
CA ARG A 343 4.54 27.27 -13.22
C ARG A 343 3.28 26.41 -13.15
N ASP A 344 3.42 25.09 -13.16
CA ASP A 344 2.28 24.17 -13.19
C ASP A 344 1.51 24.20 -11.86
N ASN A 345 2.22 24.22 -10.75
CA ASN A 345 1.62 24.39 -9.43
C ASN A 345 0.98 25.79 -9.28
N LEU A 346 1.66 26.84 -9.74
CA LEU A 346 1.10 28.20 -9.73
C LEU A 346 -0.22 28.27 -10.51
N LEU A 347 -0.28 27.68 -11.71
CA LEU A 347 -1.50 27.67 -12.53
C LEU A 347 -2.68 26.95 -11.86
N LYS A 348 -2.43 25.90 -11.06
CA LYS A 348 -3.47 25.19 -10.30
C LYS A 348 -4.04 26.05 -9.17
N VAL A 349 -3.22 26.88 -8.54
CA VAL A 349 -3.61 27.69 -7.37
C VAL A 349 -4.21 29.04 -7.75
N LEU A 350 -3.77 29.63 -8.88
CA LEU A 350 -4.21 30.96 -9.33
C LEU A 350 -5.74 31.17 -9.40
N PRO A 351 -6.58 30.19 -9.78
CA PRO A 351 -8.04 30.35 -9.73
C PRO A 351 -8.57 30.70 -8.34
N GLN A 352 -7.89 30.28 -7.26
CA GLN A 352 -8.28 30.54 -5.88
C GLN A 352 -7.73 31.86 -5.34
N ALA A 353 -6.60 32.32 -5.88
CA ALA A 353 -5.88 33.50 -5.39
C ALA A 353 -6.17 34.78 -6.20
N LYS A 354 -6.31 34.69 -7.53
CA LYS A 354 -6.34 35.86 -8.44
C LYS A 354 -7.37 36.92 -8.06
N GLY A 355 -8.58 36.50 -7.66
CA GLY A 355 -9.65 37.44 -7.27
C GLY A 355 -9.49 38.08 -5.89
N ARG A 356 -8.45 37.71 -5.13
CA ARG A 356 -8.17 38.16 -3.76
C ARG A 356 -6.88 38.97 -3.64
N MET A 357 -6.21 39.23 -4.77
CA MET A 357 -4.93 39.92 -4.83
C MET A 357 -5.09 41.30 -5.43
N GLU A 358 -4.48 42.30 -4.79
CA GLU A 358 -4.27 43.64 -5.35
C GLU A 358 -2.81 43.81 -5.80
N THR A 359 -1.89 43.13 -5.12
CA THR A 359 -0.45 43.12 -5.39
C THR A 359 0.10 41.69 -5.42
N PHE A 360 1.30 41.49 -5.97
CA PHE A 360 1.96 40.18 -5.90
C PHE A 360 2.32 39.75 -4.48
N GLY A 361 2.49 40.70 -3.54
CA GLY A 361 2.76 40.42 -2.13
C GLY A 361 1.62 39.68 -1.43
N ASP A 362 0.40 39.78 -1.97
CA ASP A 362 -0.78 39.13 -1.41
C ASP A 362 -0.81 37.62 -1.66
N PHE A 363 -0.04 37.12 -2.65
CA PHE A 363 -0.09 35.72 -3.04
C PHE A 363 0.36 34.79 -1.91
N MET A 364 1.55 35.01 -1.36
CA MET A 364 2.14 34.09 -0.37
C MET A 364 1.32 33.96 0.92
N PRO A 365 0.81 35.06 1.53
CA PRO A 365 -0.10 34.94 2.68
C PRO A 365 -1.36 34.11 2.39
N LEU A 366 -1.89 34.16 1.17
CA LEU A 366 -3.10 33.42 0.79
C LEU A 366 -2.87 31.91 0.63
N VAL A 367 -1.66 31.49 0.24
CA VAL A 367 -1.40 30.12 -0.24
C VAL A 367 -0.29 29.39 0.51
N SER A 368 0.43 30.06 1.41
CA SER A 368 1.58 29.48 2.14
C SER A 368 1.23 28.19 2.88
N PHE A 369 -0.01 28.05 3.36
CA PHE A 369 -0.49 26.82 3.99
C PHE A 369 -0.48 25.61 3.03
N LEU A 370 -0.48 25.80 1.71
CA LEU A 370 -0.35 24.70 0.74
C LEU A 370 1.08 24.11 0.74
N ALA A 371 2.08 24.89 1.15
CA ALA A 371 3.48 24.48 1.22
C ALA A 371 3.86 23.77 2.53
N ALA A 372 3.02 23.84 3.56
CA ALA A 372 3.38 23.37 4.89
C ALA A 372 3.22 21.85 5.05
N GLY A 373 4.26 21.10 5.43
CA GLY A 373 4.10 19.66 5.72
C GLY A 373 3.18 19.40 6.94
N LYS A 374 3.35 20.18 8.00
CA LYS A 374 2.49 20.24 9.19
C LYS A 374 2.10 21.68 9.47
N LEU A 375 0.93 21.88 10.07
CA LEU A 375 0.49 23.21 10.49
C LEU A 375 0.80 23.40 11.99
N PRO A 376 1.11 24.62 12.46
CA PRO A 376 1.39 24.89 13.88
C PRO A 376 0.07 24.97 14.68
N LEU A 377 -0.70 23.87 14.68
CA LEU A 377 -2.00 23.81 15.34
C LEU A 377 -1.85 23.59 16.84
N THR A 378 -2.67 24.29 17.61
CA THR A 378 -2.89 24.11 19.05
C THR A 378 -4.37 23.92 19.32
N GLU A 379 -4.74 23.51 20.53
CA GLU A 379 -6.16 23.46 20.92
C GLU A 379 -6.84 24.82 20.73
N ASP A 380 -6.17 25.90 21.10
CA ASP A 380 -6.65 27.29 20.93
C ASP A 380 -6.95 27.66 19.48
N SER A 381 -6.33 27.00 18.50
CA SER A 381 -6.61 27.21 17.08
C SER A 381 -8.07 26.90 16.73
N PHE A 382 -8.75 26.08 17.54
CA PHE A 382 -10.12 25.63 17.37
C PHE A 382 -11.13 26.40 18.24
N ALA A 383 -10.66 27.27 19.15
CA ALA A 383 -11.52 27.98 20.11
C ALA A 383 -12.50 28.96 19.44
N GLY A 384 -12.21 29.43 18.22
CA GLY A 384 -13.10 30.31 17.45
C GLY A 384 -14.28 29.59 16.79
N ASN A 385 -14.35 28.26 16.86
CA ASN A 385 -15.43 27.48 16.28
C ASN A 385 -16.64 27.46 17.21
N LYS A 386 -17.84 27.41 16.62
CA LYS A 386 -19.10 27.43 17.37
C LYS A 386 -19.41 26.10 18.08
N LEU A 387 -18.90 24.99 17.55
CA LEU A 387 -19.11 23.66 18.09
C LEU A 387 -18.23 23.47 19.34
N GLU A 388 -18.74 22.73 20.32
CA GLU A 388 -17.97 22.40 21.51
C GLU A 388 -16.79 21.48 21.15
N LEU A 389 -15.73 21.50 21.98
CA LEU A 389 -14.48 20.80 21.69
C LEU A 389 -14.67 19.32 21.35
N ASP A 390 -15.49 18.61 22.13
CA ASP A 390 -15.77 17.18 21.91
C ASP A 390 -16.57 16.91 20.63
N GLU A 391 -17.44 17.84 20.22
CA GLU A 391 -18.16 17.78 18.96
C GLU A 391 -17.21 17.99 17.77
N GLN A 392 -16.27 18.93 17.90
CA GLN A 392 -15.24 19.16 16.89
C GLN A 392 -14.34 17.94 16.70
N LYS A 393 -13.89 17.30 17.80
CA LYS A 393 -13.10 16.04 17.74
C LYS A 393 -13.84 14.95 17.00
N LYS A 394 -15.12 14.73 17.35
CA LYS A 394 -15.96 13.72 16.71
C LYS A 394 -16.18 14.01 15.23
N LEU A 395 -16.46 15.27 14.89
CA LEU A 395 -16.63 15.72 13.51
C LEU A 395 -15.38 15.46 12.68
N LEU A 396 -14.21 15.89 13.15
CA LEU A 396 -12.95 15.67 12.45
C LEU A 396 -12.65 14.18 12.28
N GLN A 397 -12.95 13.36 13.28
CA GLN A 397 -12.80 11.91 13.19
C GLN A 397 -13.73 11.29 12.14
N PHE A 398 -14.99 11.69 12.10
CA PHE A 398 -15.96 11.18 11.11
C PHE A 398 -15.61 11.66 9.70
N ALA A 399 -15.19 12.92 9.57
CA ALA A 399 -14.72 13.47 8.31
C ALA A 399 -13.49 12.72 7.80
N LEU A 400 -12.52 12.41 8.67
CA LEU A 400 -11.36 11.59 8.32
C LEU A 400 -11.79 10.22 7.80
N TRP A 401 -12.66 9.49 8.51
CA TRP A 401 -13.14 8.17 8.06
C TRP A 401 -13.88 8.22 6.74
N ARG A 402 -14.73 9.25 6.54
CA ARG A 402 -15.46 9.45 5.28
C ARG A 402 -14.51 9.74 4.12
N LEU A 403 -13.49 10.57 4.33
CA LEU A 403 -12.50 10.92 3.31
C LEU A 403 -11.50 9.78 3.04
N GLU A 404 -11.24 8.90 4.01
CA GLU A 404 -10.47 7.67 3.81
C GLU A 404 -11.21 6.66 2.92
N ALA A 405 -12.54 6.66 2.92
CA ALA A 405 -13.36 5.78 2.09
C ALA A 405 -13.50 6.24 0.63
N LEU A 406 -13.09 7.48 0.31
CA LEU A 406 -13.15 7.99 -1.07
C LEU A 406 -12.19 7.23 -1.99
N ARG A 407 -12.73 6.69 -3.08
CA ARG A 407 -11.95 6.04 -4.16
C ARG A 407 -11.32 7.05 -5.11
N SER A 408 -12.06 8.10 -5.45
CA SER A 408 -11.62 9.17 -6.35
C SER A 408 -11.54 10.48 -5.58
N TRP A 409 -10.34 11.04 -5.50
CA TRP A 409 -10.10 12.31 -4.82
C TRP A 409 -10.29 13.47 -5.81
N SER A 410 -11.40 14.20 -5.66
CA SER A 410 -11.68 15.42 -6.40
C SER A 410 -12.46 16.38 -5.52
N LYS A 411 -12.37 17.68 -5.80
CA LYS A 411 -13.19 18.71 -5.12
C LYS A 411 -14.66 18.30 -4.99
N ASP A 412 -15.28 17.84 -6.07
CA ASP A 412 -16.72 17.52 -6.11
C ASP A 412 -17.05 16.32 -5.21
N ASN A 413 -16.23 15.28 -5.25
CA ASN A 413 -16.41 14.10 -4.39
C ASN A 413 -16.18 14.43 -2.91
N ILE A 414 -15.17 15.25 -2.61
CA ILE A 414 -14.88 15.73 -1.25
C ILE A 414 -16.07 16.56 -0.74
N PHE A 415 -16.56 17.50 -1.54
CA PHE A 415 -17.71 18.33 -1.18
C PHE A 415 -18.97 17.49 -0.96
N ALA A 416 -19.27 16.54 -1.85
CA ALA A 416 -20.41 15.64 -1.71
C ALA A 416 -20.33 14.85 -0.40
N ALA A 417 -19.17 14.24 -0.11
CA ALA A 417 -18.95 13.45 1.08
C ALA A 417 -19.06 14.27 2.38
N VAL A 418 -18.48 15.48 2.39
CA VAL A 418 -18.59 16.40 3.55
C VAL A 418 -20.02 16.89 3.73
N LYS A 419 -20.71 17.26 2.64
CA LYS A 419 -22.10 17.74 2.68
C LYS A 419 -23.04 16.66 3.21
N GLU A 420 -22.92 15.43 2.70
CA GLU A 420 -23.70 14.29 3.15
C GLU A 420 -23.47 14.03 4.64
N LEU A 421 -22.21 13.96 5.08
CA LEU A 421 -21.87 13.74 6.48
C LEU A 421 -22.38 14.88 7.39
N SER A 422 -22.29 16.14 6.95
CA SER A 422 -22.82 17.28 7.71
C SER A 422 -24.33 17.17 7.90
N THR A 423 -25.05 16.67 6.88
CA THR A 423 -26.50 16.43 6.95
C THR A 423 -26.84 15.30 7.91
N GLN A 424 -26.09 14.19 7.84
CA GLN A 424 -26.24 13.04 8.72
C GLN A 424 -25.96 13.36 10.19
N MET A 425 -25.06 14.31 10.46
CA MET A 425 -24.73 14.76 11.81
C MET A 425 -25.65 15.89 12.32
N ASP A 426 -26.60 16.36 11.51
CA ASP A 426 -27.45 17.54 11.80
C ASP A 426 -26.64 18.81 12.13
N ILE A 427 -25.52 19.01 11.44
CA ILE A 427 -24.65 20.18 11.60
C ILE A 427 -24.72 21.03 10.33
N LYS A 428 -25.00 22.33 10.49
CA LYS A 428 -24.98 23.28 9.37
C LYS A 428 -23.61 23.24 8.68
N LEU A 429 -23.59 23.15 7.35
CA LEU A 429 -22.36 23.02 6.57
C LEU A 429 -21.29 24.09 6.89
N LYS A 430 -21.70 25.32 7.21
CA LYS A 430 -20.79 26.39 7.66
C LYS A 430 -20.08 26.02 8.98
N ASP A 431 -20.84 25.58 9.96
CA ASP A 431 -20.34 25.19 11.28
C ASP A 431 -19.51 23.88 11.16
N PHE A 432 -19.86 23.00 10.22
CA PHE A 432 -19.10 21.78 9.91
C PHE A 432 -17.73 22.07 9.27
N ASN A 433 -17.69 23.01 8.34
CA ASN A 433 -16.46 23.36 7.63
C ASN A 433 -15.47 24.13 8.50
N ALA A 434 -15.90 24.80 9.57
CA ALA A 434 -15.03 25.65 10.37
C ALA A 434 -13.86 24.85 11.03
N PRO A 435 -14.08 23.69 11.68
CA PRO A 435 -12.99 22.82 12.12
C PRO A 435 -12.13 22.27 10.97
N LEU A 436 -12.73 21.99 9.80
CA LEU A 436 -11.97 21.55 8.62
C LEU A 436 -11.04 22.64 8.10
N PHE A 437 -11.46 23.92 8.11
CA PHE A 437 -10.61 25.04 7.74
C PHE A 437 -9.39 25.13 8.66
N VAL A 438 -9.58 25.02 9.97
CA VAL A 438 -8.47 25.05 10.92
C VAL A 438 -7.55 23.85 10.67
N ALA A 439 -8.09 22.65 10.53
CA ALA A 439 -7.29 21.45 10.29
C ALA A 439 -6.50 21.50 8.98
N ILE A 440 -7.10 21.99 7.89
CA ILE A 440 -6.51 21.94 6.54
C ILE A 440 -5.70 23.19 6.22
N SER A 441 -6.08 24.37 6.68
CA SER A 441 -5.43 25.64 6.33
C SER A 441 -4.78 26.37 7.50
N GLY A 442 -5.01 25.93 8.73
CA GLY A 442 -4.45 26.54 9.93
C GLY A 442 -5.14 27.83 10.37
N THR A 443 -6.22 28.21 9.69
CA THR A 443 -7.00 29.42 9.96
C THR A 443 -8.50 29.10 9.95
N THR A 444 -9.32 29.99 10.48
CA THR A 444 -10.79 29.86 10.48
C THR A 444 -11.42 30.22 9.14
N ALA A 445 -10.64 30.76 8.20
CA ALA A 445 -11.08 31.11 6.85
C ALA A 445 -9.91 31.11 5.86
N SER A 446 -10.15 30.58 4.66
CA SER A 446 -9.25 30.62 3.51
C SER A 446 -10.07 30.68 2.22
N PHE A 447 -9.51 30.33 1.06
CA PHE A 447 -10.33 29.88 -0.06
C PHE A 447 -10.94 28.51 0.26
N SER A 448 -11.94 28.09 -0.51
CA SER A 448 -12.73 26.87 -0.25
C SER A 448 -11.86 25.69 0.25
N VAL A 449 -12.20 25.16 1.44
CA VAL A 449 -11.45 24.06 2.06
C VAL A 449 -11.47 22.78 1.20
N MET A 450 -12.48 22.62 0.34
CA MET A 450 -12.56 21.50 -0.60
C MET A 450 -11.55 21.67 -1.74
N ASP A 451 -11.42 22.88 -2.28
CA ASP A 451 -10.38 23.21 -3.27
C ASP A 451 -8.99 23.07 -2.64
N ALA A 452 -8.81 23.46 -1.37
CA ALA A 452 -7.56 23.28 -0.65
C ALA A 452 -7.19 21.79 -0.50
N MET A 453 -8.14 20.95 -0.08
CA MET A 453 -7.92 19.50 0.04
C MET A 453 -7.65 18.83 -1.32
N ASP A 454 -8.26 19.31 -2.39
CA ASP A 454 -7.99 18.82 -3.76
C ASP A 454 -6.55 19.14 -4.19
N LEU A 455 -6.11 20.39 -3.98
CA LEU A 455 -4.74 20.83 -4.26
C LEU A 455 -3.69 20.10 -3.41
N LEU A 456 -3.96 19.93 -2.11
CA LEU A 456 -3.10 19.19 -1.18
C LEU A 456 -3.08 17.68 -1.47
N GLY A 457 -4.15 17.16 -2.08
CA GLY A 457 -4.39 15.74 -2.32
C GLY A 457 -4.75 14.93 -1.06
N PRO A 458 -5.02 13.63 -1.24
CA PRO A 458 -5.56 12.78 -0.18
C PRO A 458 -4.62 12.62 1.01
N ASP A 459 -3.34 12.34 0.76
CA ASP A 459 -2.40 11.96 1.81
C ASP A 459 -2.11 13.09 2.80
N LEU A 460 -1.81 14.28 2.29
CA LEU A 460 -1.53 15.45 3.10
C LEU A 460 -2.79 15.95 3.81
N SER A 461 -3.95 15.94 3.13
CA SER A 461 -5.24 16.29 3.76
C SER A 461 -5.59 15.38 4.92
N ARG A 462 -5.48 14.07 4.74
CA ARG A 462 -5.73 13.06 5.79
C ARG A 462 -4.72 13.20 6.94
N ALA A 463 -3.45 13.45 6.64
CA ALA A 463 -2.42 13.68 7.66
C ALA A 463 -2.72 14.92 8.52
N ARG A 464 -3.16 16.02 7.90
CA ARG A 464 -3.56 17.24 8.62
C ARG A 464 -4.81 17.05 9.47
N LEU A 465 -5.80 16.28 9.01
CA LEU A 465 -6.95 15.91 9.84
C LEU A 465 -6.54 15.08 11.05
N ARG A 466 -5.63 14.11 10.88
CA ARG A 466 -5.09 13.35 12.03
C ARG A 466 -4.34 14.25 12.99
N GLN A 467 -3.49 15.14 12.48
CA GLN A 467 -2.80 16.13 13.31
C GLN A 467 -3.79 16.96 14.14
N ALA A 468 -4.87 17.45 13.52
CA ALA A 468 -5.90 18.20 14.22
C ALA A 468 -6.58 17.36 15.32
N ILE A 469 -6.94 16.12 15.03
CA ILE A 469 -7.52 15.19 16.03
C ILE A 469 -6.55 14.97 17.20
N ASP A 470 -5.26 14.74 16.91
CA ASP A 470 -4.23 14.51 17.92
C ASP A 470 -3.98 15.74 18.80
N VAL A 471 -3.94 16.94 18.20
CA VAL A 471 -3.82 18.22 18.93
C VAL A 471 -4.98 18.45 19.88
N LEU A 472 -6.19 18.02 19.49
CA LEU A 472 -7.37 18.06 20.35
C LEU A 472 -7.40 16.91 21.38
N GLY A 473 -6.35 16.08 21.47
CA GLY A 473 -6.24 14.97 22.42
C GLY A 473 -6.93 13.67 21.99
N GLY A 474 -7.48 13.63 20.78
CA GLY A 474 -8.16 12.47 20.21
C GLY A 474 -9.33 11.94 21.05
N ALA A 475 -9.71 10.69 20.80
CA ALA A 475 -10.70 9.97 21.59
C ALA A 475 -10.09 8.71 22.23
N GLY A 476 -10.36 8.49 23.53
CA GLY A 476 -9.98 7.26 24.20
C GLY A 476 -10.63 6.03 23.55
N LYS A 477 -9.99 4.85 23.65
CA LYS A 477 -10.43 3.60 22.97
C LYS A 477 -11.92 3.28 23.12
N LYS A 478 -12.52 3.51 24.30
CA LYS A 478 -13.96 3.27 24.54
C LYS A 478 -14.84 4.24 23.76
N VAL A 479 -14.46 5.52 23.72
CA VAL A 479 -15.17 6.56 22.97
C VAL A 479 -15.04 6.31 21.47
N LEU A 480 -13.85 5.96 21.00
CA LEU A 480 -13.62 5.64 19.59
C LEU A 480 -14.50 4.47 19.12
N LYS A 481 -14.61 3.38 19.90
CA LYS A 481 -15.53 2.27 19.58
C LYS A 481 -17.01 2.68 19.52
N ARG A 482 -17.43 3.63 20.37
CA ARG A 482 -18.80 4.17 20.32
C ARG A 482 -18.99 4.99 19.05
N TRP A 483 -18.02 5.84 18.74
CA TRP A 483 -17.98 6.64 17.52
C TRP A 483 -17.97 5.79 16.25
N GLU A 484 -17.26 4.66 16.21
CA GLU A 484 -17.29 3.71 15.09
C GLU A 484 -18.69 3.15 14.87
N LYS A 485 -19.39 2.73 15.94
CA LYS A 485 -20.78 2.24 15.85
C LYS A 485 -21.74 3.31 15.37
N GLU A 486 -21.58 4.51 15.89
CA GLU A 486 -22.40 5.64 15.50
C GLU A 486 -22.17 6.04 14.03
N TYR A 487 -20.90 6.14 13.60
CA TYR A 487 -20.56 6.39 12.20
C TYR A 487 -21.12 5.32 11.27
N ALA A 488 -21.03 4.04 11.65
CA ALA A 488 -21.60 2.94 10.88
C ALA A 488 -23.13 3.02 10.76
N SER A 489 -23.82 3.69 11.68
CA SER A 489 -25.27 3.93 11.58
C SER A 489 -25.64 5.15 10.71
N LEU A 490 -24.65 5.95 10.30
CA LEU A 490 -24.84 7.05 9.34
C LEU A 490 -24.68 6.59 7.88
N ALA A 491 -24.16 5.38 7.66
CA ALA A 491 -23.81 4.85 6.33
C ALA A 491 -25.02 4.38 5.52
#